data_AF-A0A843GCK8-F1
#
_entry.id   AF-A0A843GCK8-F1
#
_cell.length_a   1.000
_cell.length_b   1.000
_cell.length_c   1.000
_cell.angle_alpha   90.00
_cell.angle_beta   90.00
_cell.angle_gamma   90.00
#
_symmetry.space_group_name_H-M   'P 1'
#
loop_
_entity.id
_entity.type
_entity.pdbx_description
1 polymer ?
#
loop_
_entity_poly.entity_id
_entity_poly.type
_entity_poly.pdbx_seq_one_letter_code
_entity_poly.pdbx_strand_id
1 'polypeptide(L)'
;MKIISHFHGVYQNNFIVLKLVDENDRYIVEKLFRNKKEREGRTKQEVLLRCEINAPYQHRTFKQNNAVWILISIIFQSMEGRNGTHEELYELYCDLLEEYADKKPSRLNGKLRSIHISGMNTEQAGRFIDSLLFHLATLCELSIDLQSDVRKFIYEWEEWKHKEENEFEEFASVEEMRQKVVYSEASGKGGVLHFHHIVTRGACPAAVDKTWNLMALTPDEHNFYHQQCKTWDEFLEVYPHLRGKVERAQKRCAELVQQNNSIGNLAAMALAAQGE
;
A
#
# COMPACT_ATOMS: atom_id res chain seq x y z
N MET A 1 -5.08 42.59 -0.77
CA MET A 1 -6.11 41.89 0.04
C MET A 1 -6.02 40.40 -0.24
N LYS A 2 -5.76 39.56 0.76
CA LYS A 2 -5.70 38.10 0.60
C LYS A 2 -7.11 37.53 0.81
N ILE A 3 -7.71 36.97 -0.24
CA ILE A 3 -9.00 36.28 -0.14
C ILE A 3 -8.69 34.79 -0.07
N ILE A 4 -9.13 34.12 1.00
CA ILE A 4 -9.01 32.66 1.17
C ILE A 4 -10.44 32.11 1.19
N SER A 5 -10.73 31.11 0.36
CA SER A 5 -12.04 30.45 0.28
C SER A 5 -11.83 28.95 0.07
N HIS A 6 -12.75 28.15 0.59
CA HIS A 6 -12.68 26.68 0.59
C HIS A 6 -13.85 26.14 -0.23
N PHE A 7 -13.56 25.35 -1.27
CA PHE A 7 -14.57 24.79 -2.16
C PHE A 7 -14.54 23.26 -2.09
N HIS A 8 -15.71 22.63 -2.16
CA HIS A 8 -15.81 21.20 -2.38
C HIS A 8 -15.74 20.92 -3.89
N GLY A 9 -14.88 20.00 -4.31
CA GLY A 9 -14.71 19.67 -5.72
C GLY A 9 -14.48 18.19 -5.96
N VAL A 10 -14.82 17.73 -7.16
CA VAL A 10 -14.56 16.37 -7.65
C VAL A 10 -13.61 16.45 -8.83
N TYR A 11 -12.63 15.55 -8.89
CA TYR A 11 -11.74 15.42 -10.04
C TYR A 11 -12.38 14.54 -11.10
N GLN A 12 -12.56 15.06 -12.31
CA GLN A 12 -13.18 14.35 -13.42
C GLN A 12 -12.56 14.79 -14.75
N ASN A 13 -12.16 13.82 -15.60
CA ASN A 13 -11.63 14.07 -16.95
C ASN A 13 -10.48 15.10 -17.01
N ASN A 14 -9.53 15.06 -16.06
CA ASN A 14 -8.46 16.04 -15.89
C ASN A 14 -8.89 17.46 -15.49
N PHE A 15 -10.14 17.64 -15.05
CA PHE A 15 -10.64 18.91 -14.52
C PHE A 15 -11.03 18.75 -13.04
N ILE A 16 -10.91 19.84 -12.28
CA ILE A 16 -11.49 19.95 -10.95
C ILE A 16 -12.84 20.65 -11.11
N VAL A 17 -13.92 19.90 -10.88
CA VAL A 17 -15.29 20.43 -10.92
C VAL A 17 -15.65 20.88 -9.50
N LEU A 18 -15.74 22.19 -9.28
CA LEU A 18 -16.14 22.77 -8.00
C LEU A 18 -17.67 22.81 -7.91
N LYS A 19 -18.22 22.35 -6.78
CA LYS A 19 -19.65 22.47 -6.48
C LYS A 19 -19.86 23.75 -5.66
N LEU A 20 -20.67 24.67 -6.19
CA LEU A 20 -21.12 25.85 -5.46
C LEU A 20 -22.10 25.42 -4.38
N VAL A 21 -21.82 25.76 -3.12
CA VAL A 21 -22.69 25.37 -2.00
C VAL A 21 -23.71 26.48 -1.70
N ASP A 22 -23.35 27.75 -1.91
CA ASP A 22 -24.23 28.89 -1.70
C ASP A 22 -23.96 30.08 -2.66
N GLU A 23 -24.73 31.16 -2.50
CA GLU A 23 -24.60 32.41 -3.29
C GLU A 23 -23.29 33.17 -3.01
N ASN A 24 -22.65 32.97 -1.85
CA ASN A 24 -21.36 33.59 -1.54
C ASN A 24 -20.23 32.91 -2.34
N ASP A 25 -20.25 31.58 -2.42
CA ASP A 25 -19.34 30.79 -3.26
C ASP A 25 -19.47 31.22 -4.72
N ARG A 26 -20.71 31.40 -5.21
CA ARG A 26 -20.99 31.88 -6.56
C ARG A 26 -20.37 33.26 -6.80
N TYR A 27 -20.59 34.21 -5.89
CA TYR A 27 -20.01 35.55 -5.99
C TYR A 27 -18.48 35.53 -6.01
N ILE A 28 -17.86 34.69 -5.18
CA ILE A 28 -16.40 34.55 -5.11
C ILE A 28 -15.88 33.92 -6.41
N VAL A 29 -16.50 32.87 -6.93
CA VAL A 29 -16.12 32.23 -8.20
C VAL A 29 -16.27 33.20 -9.37
N GLU A 30 -17.36 33.96 -9.46
CA GLU A 30 -17.52 34.98 -10.50
C GLU A 30 -16.46 36.08 -10.39
N LYS A 31 -16.13 36.51 -9.17
CA LYS A 31 -15.10 37.52 -8.93
C LYS A 31 -13.69 37.02 -9.27
N LEU A 32 -13.39 35.75 -8.96
CA LEU A 32 -12.08 35.15 -9.17
C LEU A 32 -11.89 34.64 -10.60
N PHE A 33 -12.91 34.08 -11.27
CA PHE A 33 -12.77 33.35 -12.54
C PHE A 33 -13.42 34.02 -13.78
N ARG A 34 -13.90 35.27 -13.67
CA ARG A 34 -14.30 36.07 -14.86
C ARG A 34 -13.13 36.32 -15.84
N ASN A 35 -13.38 36.99 -16.96
CA ASN A 35 -12.35 37.36 -17.93
C ASN A 35 -11.22 38.20 -17.27
N LYS A 36 -9.94 37.82 -17.48
CA LYS A 36 -8.74 38.54 -16.99
C LYS A 36 -8.79 40.06 -17.29
N LYS A 37 -9.20 40.44 -18.51
CA LYS A 37 -9.31 41.85 -18.93
C LYS A 37 -10.30 42.65 -18.09
N GLU A 38 -11.40 42.05 -17.66
CA GLU A 38 -12.39 42.74 -16.82
C GLU A 38 -11.89 42.97 -15.40
N ARG A 39 -11.12 42.01 -14.85
CA ARG A 39 -10.51 42.15 -13.52
C ARG A 39 -9.46 43.27 -13.51
N GLU A 40 -8.56 43.25 -14.48
CA GLU A 40 -7.48 44.24 -14.61
C GLU A 40 -8.03 45.64 -14.93
N GLY A 41 -9.14 45.73 -15.70
CA GLY A 41 -9.81 46.99 -15.98
C GLY A 41 -10.37 47.69 -14.73
N ARG A 42 -10.78 46.94 -13.70
CA ARG A 42 -11.29 47.49 -12.43
C ARG A 42 -10.19 47.88 -11.45
N THR A 43 -9.11 47.11 -11.40
CA THR A 43 -8.02 47.31 -10.43
C THR A 43 -6.86 48.14 -10.97
N LYS A 44 -6.79 48.37 -12.29
CA LYS A 44 -5.68 49.03 -13.02
C LYS A 44 -4.30 48.42 -12.73
N GLN A 45 -4.28 47.17 -12.30
CA GLN A 45 -3.08 46.42 -11.94
C GLN A 45 -3.21 44.99 -12.46
N GLU A 46 -2.10 44.37 -12.86
CA GLU A 46 -2.09 42.96 -13.24
C GLU A 46 -2.47 42.10 -12.04
N VAL A 47 -3.54 41.31 -12.17
CA VAL A 47 -4.06 40.45 -11.10
C VAL A 47 -3.72 39.00 -11.42
N LEU A 48 -2.63 38.51 -10.82
CA LEU A 48 -2.26 37.09 -10.84
C LEU A 48 -3.02 36.35 -9.73
N LEU A 49 -3.81 35.34 -10.12
CA LEU A 49 -4.52 34.49 -9.17
C LEU A 49 -3.60 33.37 -8.71
N ARG A 50 -3.12 33.44 -7.48
CA ARG A 50 -2.44 32.31 -6.83
C ARG A 50 -3.52 31.37 -6.29
N CYS A 51 -3.80 30.30 -7.02
CA CYS A 51 -4.64 29.21 -6.54
C CYS A 51 -3.74 28.18 -5.86
N GLU A 52 -3.89 28.02 -4.55
CA GLU A 52 -3.28 26.91 -3.81
C GLU A 52 -4.35 25.82 -3.68
N ILE A 53 -4.25 24.81 -4.52
CA ILE A 53 -5.11 23.63 -4.45
C ILE A 53 -4.48 22.71 -3.40
N ASN A 54 -5.02 22.71 -2.19
CA ASN A 54 -4.79 21.62 -1.24
C ASN A 54 -5.62 20.41 -1.67
N ALA A 55 -5.32 19.88 -2.86
CA ALA A 55 -5.63 18.48 -3.10
C ALA A 55 -4.79 17.70 -2.10
N PRO A 56 -5.31 16.64 -1.45
CA PRO A 56 -4.46 15.65 -0.81
C PRO A 56 -3.69 14.94 -1.92
N TYR A 57 -2.77 15.65 -2.57
CA TYR A 57 -1.90 15.11 -3.59
C TYR A 57 -0.84 14.30 -2.84
N GLN A 58 -1.04 13.01 -2.97
CA GLN A 58 -0.21 11.92 -2.52
C GLN A 58 1.25 12.15 -2.93
N HIS A 59 2.10 12.36 -1.94
CA HIS A 59 3.43 11.76 -1.85
C HIS A 59 3.84 11.80 -0.37
N ARG A 60 3.16 11.02 0.47
CA ARG A 60 3.83 10.52 1.66
C ARG A 60 4.73 9.40 1.18
N THR A 61 5.98 9.71 0.84
CA THR A 61 7.03 8.70 0.83
C THR A 61 7.05 8.10 2.23
N PHE A 62 6.69 6.83 2.35
CA PHE A 62 6.90 6.11 3.58
C PHE A 62 8.38 6.25 3.91
N LYS A 63 8.69 6.76 5.10
CA LYS A 63 10.08 6.97 5.50
C LYS A 63 10.67 5.61 5.86
N GLN A 64 10.93 4.77 4.85
CA GLN A 64 11.44 3.40 4.99
C GLN A 64 12.63 3.32 5.94
N ASN A 65 13.55 4.29 5.86
CA ASN A 65 14.65 4.40 6.81
C ASN A 65 14.19 4.58 8.27
N ASN A 66 13.28 5.51 8.53
CA ASN A 66 12.72 5.73 9.86
C ASN A 66 11.96 4.49 10.36
N ALA A 67 11.21 3.84 9.48
CA ALA A 67 10.50 2.61 9.74
C ALA A 67 11.45 1.50 10.21
N VAL A 68 12.53 1.28 9.48
CA VAL A 68 13.54 0.29 9.85
C VAL A 68 14.14 0.58 11.22
N TRP A 69 14.50 1.82 11.52
CA TRP A 69 15.04 2.17 12.85
C TRP A 69 14.03 1.99 13.99
N ILE A 70 12.74 2.25 13.76
CA ILE A 70 11.68 1.97 14.73
C ILE A 70 11.59 0.47 14.99
N LEU A 71 11.55 -0.35 13.94
CA LEU A 71 11.45 -1.81 14.07
C LEU A 71 12.65 -2.39 14.81
N ILE A 72 13.86 -1.94 14.48
CA ILE A 72 15.09 -2.34 15.17
C ILE A 72 15.03 -1.98 16.66
N SER A 73 14.51 -0.79 16.99
CA SER A 73 14.35 -0.37 18.39
C SER A 73 13.38 -1.28 19.16
N ILE A 74 12.28 -1.69 18.53
CA ILE A 74 11.31 -2.62 19.13
C ILE A 74 11.92 -4.01 19.29
N ILE A 75 12.63 -4.51 18.28
CA ILE A 75 13.34 -5.81 18.35
C ILE A 75 14.31 -5.78 19.52
N PHE A 76 15.16 -4.74 19.60
CA PHE A 76 16.11 -4.56 20.68
C PHE A 76 15.43 -4.55 22.05
N GLN A 77 14.36 -3.77 22.20
CA GLN A 77 13.63 -3.67 23.45
C GLN A 77 13.00 -5.01 23.86
N SER A 78 12.60 -5.85 22.90
CA SER A 78 12.11 -7.20 23.19
C SER A 78 13.22 -8.13 23.70
N MET A 79 14.45 -7.97 23.22
CA MET A 79 15.60 -8.79 23.60
C MET A 79 16.16 -8.37 24.97
N GLU A 80 16.27 -7.07 25.20
CA GLU A 80 17.03 -6.50 26.33
C GLU A 80 16.13 -5.91 27.43
N GLY A 81 14.81 -5.79 27.20
CA GLY A 81 13.86 -5.22 28.17
C GLY A 81 14.04 -3.72 28.43
N ARG A 82 14.88 -3.03 27.65
CA ARG A 82 15.19 -1.59 27.77
C ARG A 82 15.40 -0.95 26.40
N ASN A 83 15.48 0.38 26.38
CA ASN A 83 15.88 1.11 25.17
C ASN A 83 17.39 0.92 24.90
N GLY A 84 17.74 0.76 23.62
CA GLY A 84 19.11 0.66 23.15
C GLY A 84 19.78 2.03 22.96
N THR A 85 21.10 2.06 23.05
CA THR A 85 21.90 3.21 22.61
C THR A 85 22.01 3.24 21.09
N HIS A 86 22.48 4.35 20.52
CA HIS A 86 22.65 4.44 19.06
C HIS A 86 23.61 3.36 18.51
N GLU A 87 24.67 3.06 19.26
CA GLU A 87 25.68 2.05 18.89
C GLU A 87 25.09 0.64 18.93
N GLU A 88 24.39 0.30 20.02
CA GLU A 88 23.73 -1.01 20.16
C GLU A 88 22.68 -1.26 19.07
N LEU A 89 21.87 -0.24 18.75
CA LEU A 89 20.88 -0.34 17.68
C LEU A 89 21.55 -0.48 16.30
N TYR A 90 22.71 0.16 16.11
CA TYR A 90 23.46 0.06 14.85
C TYR A 90 24.15 -1.30 14.69
N GLU A 91 24.64 -1.91 15.77
CA GLU A 91 25.16 -3.28 15.76
C GLU A 91 24.06 -4.27 15.41
N LEU A 92 22.91 -4.21 16.11
CA LEU A 92 21.75 -5.05 15.80
C LEU A 92 21.27 -4.84 14.35
N TYR A 93 21.29 -3.60 13.86
CA TYR A 93 20.99 -3.32 12.46
C TYR A 93 21.92 -4.06 11.48
N CYS A 94 23.22 -4.12 11.76
CA CYS A 94 24.18 -4.85 10.93
C CYS A 94 23.88 -6.36 10.92
N ASP A 95 23.54 -6.93 12.08
CA ASP A 95 23.18 -8.34 12.20
C ASP A 95 21.89 -8.65 11.42
N LEU A 96 20.86 -7.81 11.57
CA LEU A 96 19.60 -7.96 10.86
C LEU A 96 19.75 -7.78 9.34
N LEU A 97 20.65 -6.90 8.89
CA LEU A 97 20.99 -6.79 7.47
C LEU A 97 21.65 -8.06 6.94
N GLU A 98 22.54 -8.69 7.71
CA GLU A 98 23.20 -9.92 7.28
C GLU A 98 22.22 -11.08 7.14
N GLU A 99 21.24 -11.15 8.04
CA GLU A 99 20.22 -12.19 8.06
C GLU A 99 19.15 -11.98 6.98
N TYR A 100 18.59 -10.77 6.88
CA TYR A 100 17.33 -10.54 6.15
C TYR A 100 17.45 -9.69 4.88
N ALA A 101 18.50 -8.88 4.73
CA ALA A 101 18.58 -7.98 3.58
C ALA A 101 19.07 -8.68 2.31
N ASP A 102 18.60 -8.19 1.16
CA ASP A 102 19.12 -8.58 -0.15
C ASP A 102 20.65 -8.41 -0.19
N LYS A 103 21.34 -9.37 -0.83
CA LYS A 103 22.79 -9.41 -0.91
C LYS A 103 23.28 -9.08 -2.31
N LYS A 104 24.43 -8.42 -2.40
CA LYS A 104 25.14 -8.14 -3.67
C LYS A 104 26.61 -8.55 -3.60
N PRO A 105 27.25 -8.86 -4.74
CA PRO A 105 28.68 -9.15 -4.76
C PRO A 105 29.53 -7.97 -4.25
N SER A 106 30.49 -8.29 -3.39
CA SER A 106 31.51 -7.36 -2.94
C SER A 106 32.50 -7.05 -4.07
N ARG A 107 32.84 -5.78 -4.23
CA ARG A 107 33.84 -5.34 -5.21
C ARG A 107 35.25 -5.82 -4.89
N LEU A 108 35.52 -6.18 -3.64
CA LEU A 108 36.87 -6.54 -3.18
C LEU A 108 37.19 -8.02 -3.39
N ASN A 109 36.22 -8.89 -3.15
CA ASN A 109 36.46 -10.34 -3.10
C ASN A 109 35.34 -11.17 -3.75
N GLY A 110 34.36 -10.53 -4.39
CA GLY A 110 33.22 -11.20 -5.04
C GLY A 110 32.22 -11.86 -4.09
N LYS A 111 32.50 -11.94 -2.79
CA LYS A 111 31.59 -12.54 -1.80
C LYS A 111 30.32 -11.72 -1.65
N LEU A 112 29.19 -12.38 -1.41
CA LEU A 112 27.93 -11.71 -1.15
C LEU A 112 28.01 -10.91 0.15
N ARG A 113 27.59 -9.65 0.11
CA ARG A 113 27.44 -8.77 1.26
C ARG A 113 26.03 -8.18 1.29
N SER A 114 25.50 -7.92 2.48
CA SER A 114 24.22 -7.25 2.63
C SER A 114 24.22 -5.85 2.00
N ILE A 115 23.08 -5.47 1.44
CA ILE A 115 22.84 -4.13 0.92
C ILE A 115 22.34 -3.27 2.07
N HIS A 116 23.07 -2.19 2.38
CA HIS A 116 22.64 -1.20 3.37
C HIS A 116 21.37 -0.47 2.90
N ILE A 117 20.49 -0.07 3.81
CA ILE A 117 19.19 0.56 3.47
C ILE A 117 19.32 1.80 2.56
N SER A 118 20.35 2.61 2.76
CA SER A 118 20.65 3.78 1.92
C SER A 118 21.00 3.43 0.47
N GLY A 119 21.34 2.17 0.19
CA GLY A 119 21.64 1.64 -1.13
C GLY A 119 20.61 0.64 -1.64
N MET A 120 19.51 0.43 -0.92
CA MET A 120 18.36 -0.35 -1.37
C MET A 120 17.49 0.49 -2.31
N ASN A 121 16.88 -0.15 -3.30
CA ASN A 121 15.73 0.45 -3.99
C ASN A 121 14.44 0.28 -3.13
N THR A 122 13.33 0.88 -3.57
CA THR A 122 12.05 0.84 -2.83
C THR A 122 11.58 -0.57 -2.51
N GLU A 123 11.72 -1.49 -3.46
CA GLU A 123 11.30 -2.88 -3.35
C GLU A 123 12.16 -3.67 -2.35
N GLN A 124 13.48 -3.51 -2.44
CA GLN A 124 14.44 -4.12 -1.52
C GLN A 124 14.23 -3.65 -0.08
N ALA A 125 13.99 -2.34 0.09
CA ALA A 125 13.67 -1.77 1.39
C ALA A 125 12.33 -2.30 1.93
N GLY A 126 11.34 -2.51 1.06
CA GLY A 126 10.07 -3.12 1.44
C GLY A 126 10.21 -4.56 1.92
N ARG A 127 10.91 -5.41 1.16
CA ARG A 127 11.21 -6.80 1.57
C ARG A 127 11.95 -6.86 2.91
N PHE A 128 12.89 -5.94 3.13
CA PHE A 128 13.62 -5.88 4.38
C PHE A 128 12.70 -5.50 5.55
N ILE A 129 11.82 -4.50 5.38
CA ILE A 129 10.80 -4.12 6.38
C ILE A 129 9.87 -5.30 6.69
N ASP A 130 9.37 -6.01 5.67
CA ASP A 130 8.53 -7.20 5.85
C ASP A 130 9.27 -8.30 6.64
N SER A 131 10.57 -8.47 6.40
CA SER A 131 11.40 -9.43 7.14
C SER A 131 11.63 -9.02 8.60
N LEU A 132 11.73 -7.72 8.89
CA LEU A 132 11.79 -7.23 10.27
C LEU A 132 10.45 -7.41 11.01
N LEU A 133 9.34 -7.19 10.32
CA LEU A 133 8.00 -7.49 10.84
C LEU A 133 7.82 -8.99 11.12
N PHE A 134 8.32 -9.84 10.22
CA PHE A 134 8.41 -11.29 10.43
C PHE A 134 9.20 -11.61 11.71
N HIS A 135 10.38 -11.02 11.89
CA HIS A 135 11.23 -11.27 13.05
C HIS A 135 10.50 -10.91 14.34
N LEU A 136 9.86 -9.73 14.38
CA LEU A 136 9.04 -9.29 15.50
C LEU A 136 7.88 -10.24 15.81
N ALA A 137 7.17 -10.72 14.79
CA ALA A 137 6.00 -11.57 14.97
C ALA A 137 6.33 -13.01 15.41
N THR A 138 7.55 -13.49 15.12
CA THR A 138 7.93 -14.90 15.32
C THR A 138 8.96 -15.13 16.41
N LEU A 139 9.89 -14.20 16.61
CA LEU A 139 11.05 -14.40 17.48
C LEU A 139 11.03 -13.48 18.70
N CYS A 140 10.25 -12.40 18.68
CA CYS A 140 10.20 -11.45 19.79
C CYS A 140 9.04 -11.72 20.76
N GLU A 141 9.36 -11.78 22.06
CA GLU A 141 8.34 -11.74 23.12
C GLU A 141 8.00 -10.27 23.44
N LEU A 142 6.95 -9.77 22.82
CA LEU A 142 6.56 -8.36 22.95
C LEU A 142 5.64 -8.12 24.15
N SER A 143 5.94 -7.08 24.94
CA SER A 143 5.00 -6.55 25.93
C SER A 143 3.73 -6.02 25.25
N ILE A 144 2.64 -5.89 25.99
CA ILE A 144 1.34 -5.43 25.45
C ILE A 144 1.48 -4.08 24.75
N ASP A 145 2.26 -3.15 25.32
CA ASP A 145 2.48 -1.83 24.74
C ASP A 145 3.21 -1.93 23.39
N LEU A 146 4.28 -2.74 23.32
CA LEU A 146 5.02 -2.96 22.07
C LEU A 146 4.18 -3.70 21.02
N GLN A 147 3.31 -4.63 21.41
CA GLN A 147 2.38 -5.27 20.48
C GLN A 147 1.42 -4.25 19.86
N SER A 148 0.96 -3.26 20.63
CA SER A 148 0.10 -2.19 20.12
C SER A 148 0.84 -1.33 19.09
N ASP A 149 2.09 -0.95 19.38
CA ASP A 149 2.93 -0.17 18.48
C ASP A 149 3.24 -0.91 17.18
N VAL A 150 3.58 -2.21 17.26
CA VAL A 150 3.81 -3.06 16.09
C VAL A 150 2.55 -3.17 15.23
N ARG A 151 1.37 -3.39 15.83
CA ARG A 151 0.10 -3.45 15.06
C ARG A 151 -0.18 -2.15 14.32
N LYS A 152 -0.03 -1.01 15.01
CA LYS A 152 -0.21 0.30 14.39
C LYS A 152 0.75 0.48 13.21
N PHE A 153 2.02 0.09 13.38
CA PHE A 153 3.02 0.17 12.33
C PHE A 153 2.68 -0.74 11.14
N ILE A 154 2.27 -2.00 11.38
CA ILE A 154 1.83 -2.92 10.33
C ILE A 154 0.69 -2.30 9.53
N TYR A 155 -0.29 -1.67 10.21
CA TYR A 155 -1.40 -1.02 9.52
C TYR A 155 -0.93 0.15 8.65
N GLU A 156 -0.04 1.01 9.16
CA GLU A 156 0.54 2.12 8.39
C GLU A 156 1.35 1.62 7.18
N TRP A 157 2.08 0.51 7.36
CA TRP A 157 2.86 -0.13 6.31
C TRP A 157 1.99 -0.74 5.22
N GLU A 158 1.03 -1.58 5.57
CA GLU A 158 0.10 -2.21 4.62
C GLU A 158 -0.74 -1.16 3.87
N GLU A 159 -1.23 -0.14 4.59
CA GLU A 159 -1.97 0.97 3.97
C GLU A 159 -1.10 1.71 2.92
N TRP A 160 0.19 1.91 3.21
CA TRP A 160 1.10 2.56 2.26
C TRP A 160 1.46 1.66 1.08
N LYS A 161 1.86 0.41 1.36
CA LYS A 161 2.22 -0.61 0.35
C LYS A 161 1.11 -0.79 -0.67
N HIS A 162 -0.13 -0.71 -0.21
CA HIS A 162 -1.32 -0.80 -1.02
C HIS A 162 -1.80 0.53 -1.62
N LYS A 163 -0.98 1.58 -1.64
CA LYS A 163 -1.26 2.82 -2.40
C LYS A 163 -0.36 2.98 -3.62
N GLU A 164 0.72 2.22 -3.74
CA GLU A 164 1.58 2.24 -4.92
C GLU A 164 0.87 1.62 -6.14
N GLU A 165 0.95 2.27 -7.31
CA GLU A 165 0.28 1.80 -8.54
C GLU A 165 0.85 0.48 -9.05
N ASN A 166 2.15 0.27 -8.85
CA ASN A 166 2.84 -0.97 -9.18
C ASN A 166 3.14 -1.72 -7.89
N GLU A 167 2.27 -2.65 -7.53
CA GLU A 167 2.58 -3.62 -6.49
C GLU A 167 3.74 -4.48 -6.98
N PHE A 168 4.83 -4.52 -6.22
CA PHE A 168 5.91 -5.46 -6.47
C PHE A 168 5.36 -6.87 -6.20
N GLU A 169 5.49 -7.80 -7.15
CA GLU A 169 5.14 -9.20 -6.89
C GLU A 169 6.16 -9.76 -5.89
N GLU A 170 5.77 -9.84 -4.62
CA GLU A 170 6.68 -10.20 -3.52
C GLU A 170 7.11 -11.65 -3.52
N PHE A 171 6.29 -12.51 -4.13
CA PHE A 171 6.50 -13.94 -4.18
C PHE A 171 6.30 -14.42 -5.61
N ALA A 172 7.24 -15.21 -6.10
CA ALA A 172 7.17 -15.81 -7.43
C ALA A 172 6.09 -16.89 -7.52
N SER A 173 5.71 -17.50 -6.38
CA SER A 173 4.65 -18.51 -6.29
C SER A 173 3.89 -18.48 -4.97
N VAL A 174 2.73 -19.15 -4.95
CA VAL A 174 1.93 -19.37 -3.74
C VAL A 174 2.69 -20.24 -2.74
N GLU A 175 3.49 -21.20 -3.20
CA GLU A 175 4.33 -22.05 -2.34
C GLU A 175 5.38 -21.22 -1.62
N GLU A 176 6.04 -20.29 -2.32
CA GLU A 176 7.01 -19.39 -1.71
C GLU A 176 6.33 -18.50 -0.66
N MET A 177 5.15 -17.95 -0.98
CA MET A 177 4.34 -17.17 -0.04
C MET A 177 3.99 -17.99 1.21
N ARG A 178 3.56 -19.25 1.05
CA ARG A 178 3.21 -20.13 2.18
C ARG A 178 4.38 -20.46 3.10
N GLN A 179 5.60 -20.47 2.56
CA GLN A 179 6.81 -20.74 3.35
C GLN A 179 7.31 -19.50 4.08
N LYS A 180 7.09 -18.31 3.52
CA LYS A 180 7.64 -17.05 4.03
C LYS A 180 6.66 -16.25 4.90
N VAL A 181 5.37 -16.28 4.58
CA VAL A 181 4.35 -15.54 5.33
C VAL A 181 3.96 -16.33 6.58
N VAL A 182 4.20 -15.73 7.73
CA VAL A 182 4.01 -16.36 9.06
C VAL A 182 3.17 -15.51 10.02
N TYR A 183 2.81 -14.29 9.61
CA TYR A 183 1.84 -13.46 10.31
C TYR A 183 0.60 -13.19 9.46
N SER A 184 -0.52 -12.96 10.13
CA SER A 184 -1.76 -12.50 9.52
C SER A 184 -1.62 -11.06 9.05
N GLU A 185 -1.99 -10.78 7.81
CA GLU A 185 -2.04 -9.43 7.26
C GLU A 185 -3.13 -8.58 7.93
N ALA A 186 -4.15 -9.21 8.53
CA ALA A 186 -5.23 -8.52 9.21
C ALA A 186 -4.82 -8.00 10.60
N SER A 187 -4.19 -8.84 11.43
CA SER A 187 -3.86 -8.46 12.82
C SER A 187 -2.39 -8.44 13.18
N GLY A 188 -1.52 -8.87 12.27
CA GLY A 188 -0.10 -9.08 12.55
C GLY A 188 0.20 -10.27 13.48
N LYS A 189 -0.80 -11.08 13.83
CA LYS A 189 -0.60 -12.25 14.69
C LYS A 189 0.12 -13.37 13.94
N GLY A 190 1.16 -13.93 14.57
CA GLY A 190 1.81 -15.14 14.10
C GLY A 190 1.00 -16.42 14.32
N GLY A 191 1.51 -17.55 13.83
CA GLY A 191 0.98 -18.89 14.12
C GLY A 191 0.51 -19.64 12.87
N VAL A 192 -0.48 -20.52 13.03
CA VAL A 192 -1.11 -21.20 11.90
C VAL A 192 -1.83 -20.17 11.05
N LEU A 193 -1.59 -20.16 9.74
CA LEU A 193 -2.25 -19.24 8.80
C LEU A 193 -3.05 -19.97 7.74
N HIS A 194 -4.18 -19.37 7.39
CA HIS A 194 -5.01 -19.72 6.26
C HIS A 194 -4.85 -18.68 5.16
N PHE A 195 -4.75 -19.13 3.91
CA PHE A 195 -4.66 -18.25 2.75
C PHE A 195 -6.04 -18.13 2.12
N HIS A 196 -6.65 -16.97 2.28
CA HIS A 196 -7.97 -16.65 1.78
C HIS A 196 -7.90 -16.07 0.37
N HIS A 197 -8.72 -16.58 -0.55
CA HIS A 197 -8.86 -15.98 -1.88
C HIS A 197 -9.71 -14.71 -1.81
N ILE A 198 -9.14 -13.58 -2.24
CA ILE A 198 -9.85 -12.29 -2.27
C ILE A 198 -10.99 -12.33 -3.29
N VAL A 199 -10.66 -12.81 -4.50
CA VAL A 199 -11.60 -13.08 -5.57
C VAL A 199 -11.76 -14.59 -5.71
N THR A 200 -13.01 -15.05 -5.71
CA THR A 200 -13.33 -16.47 -5.76
C THR A 200 -12.96 -17.11 -7.09
N ARG A 201 -12.65 -18.42 -7.05
CA ARG A 201 -12.38 -19.23 -8.25
C ARG A 201 -13.47 -19.14 -9.30
N GLY A 202 -14.74 -19.06 -8.88
CA GLY A 202 -15.88 -18.95 -9.79
C GLY A 202 -15.95 -17.61 -10.54
N ALA A 203 -15.43 -16.54 -9.94
CA ALA A 203 -15.41 -15.22 -10.55
C ALA A 203 -14.21 -15.03 -11.51
N CYS A 204 -13.04 -15.59 -11.17
CA CYS A 204 -11.85 -15.50 -12.02
C CYS A 204 -10.91 -16.71 -11.87
N PRO A 205 -11.07 -17.75 -12.71
CA PRO A 205 -10.21 -18.93 -12.66
C PRO A 205 -8.71 -18.63 -12.87
N ALA A 206 -8.40 -17.61 -13.66
CA ALA A 206 -7.02 -17.18 -13.93
C ALA A 206 -6.29 -16.57 -12.72
N ALA A 207 -7.04 -16.23 -11.65
CA ALA A 207 -6.51 -15.58 -10.45
C ALA A 207 -6.22 -16.56 -9.28
N VAL A 208 -6.55 -17.86 -9.42
CA VAL A 208 -6.55 -18.82 -8.30
C VAL A 208 -5.17 -19.00 -7.66
N ASP A 209 -4.13 -19.08 -8.48
CA ASP A 209 -2.74 -19.33 -8.05
C ASP A 209 -1.89 -18.05 -8.14
N LYS A 210 -2.53 -16.90 -7.99
CA LYS A 210 -1.86 -15.61 -7.97
C LYS A 210 -1.73 -15.10 -6.54
N THR A 211 -0.51 -14.78 -6.15
CA THR A 211 -0.16 -14.29 -4.81
C THR A 211 -0.89 -13.00 -4.46
N TRP A 212 -1.13 -12.12 -5.45
CA TRP A 212 -1.94 -10.91 -5.28
C TRP A 212 -3.42 -11.18 -4.95
N ASN A 213 -3.93 -12.38 -5.24
CA ASN A 213 -5.30 -12.79 -4.94
C ASN A 213 -5.43 -13.53 -3.59
N LEU A 214 -4.34 -13.65 -2.84
CA LEU A 214 -4.32 -14.32 -1.56
C LEU A 214 -4.11 -13.33 -0.42
N MET A 215 -4.75 -13.63 0.71
CA MET A 215 -4.58 -12.92 1.97
C MET A 215 -4.28 -13.92 3.07
N ALA A 216 -3.17 -13.71 3.78
CA ALA A 216 -2.82 -14.55 4.92
C ALA A 216 -3.57 -14.08 6.17
N LEU A 217 -4.35 -14.99 6.76
CA LEU A 217 -5.21 -14.74 7.91
C LEU A 217 -4.99 -15.81 8.98
N THR A 218 -5.19 -15.47 10.24
CA THR A 218 -5.33 -16.51 11.30
C THR A 218 -6.61 -17.33 11.06
N PRO A 219 -6.75 -18.53 11.66
CA PRO A 219 -7.96 -19.33 11.50
C PRO A 219 -9.21 -18.60 12.00
N ASP A 220 -9.08 -17.83 13.09
CA ASP A 220 -10.16 -17.04 13.64
C ASP A 220 -10.60 -15.91 12.71
N GLU A 221 -9.66 -15.19 12.09
CA GLU A 221 -9.97 -14.14 11.12
C GLU A 221 -10.54 -14.70 9.82
N HIS A 222 -10.01 -15.82 9.37
CA HIS A 222 -10.53 -16.53 8.21
C HIS A 222 -11.98 -16.98 8.45
N ASN A 223 -12.26 -17.54 9.62
CA ASN A 223 -13.61 -17.94 10.02
C ASN A 223 -14.52 -16.74 10.29
N PHE A 224 -13.99 -15.67 10.87
CA PHE A 224 -14.70 -14.41 11.06
C PHE A 224 -15.20 -13.88 9.71
N TYR A 225 -14.34 -13.87 8.69
CA TYR A 225 -14.77 -13.54 7.34
C TYR A 225 -15.89 -14.46 6.86
N HIS A 226 -15.71 -15.78 6.88
CA HIS A 226 -16.71 -16.71 6.29
C HIS A 226 -18.04 -16.78 7.07
N GLN A 227 -18.03 -16.55 8.38
CA GLN A 227 -19.19 -16.78 9.24
C GLN A 227 -19.91 -15.51 9.64
N GLN A 228 -19.16 -14.41 9.82
CA GLN A 228 -19.68 -13.16 10.37
C GLN A 228 -19.70 -12.03 9.34
N CYS A 229 -18.80 -12.05 8.36
CA CYS A 229 -18.82 -11.12 7.24
C CYS A 229 -19.54 -11.75 6.03
N LYS A 230 -20.55 -11.08 5.51
CA LYS A 230 -21.20 -11.44 4.24
C LYS A 230 -20.53 -10.77 3.05
N THR A 231 -19.78 -9.70 3.30
CA THR A 231 -19.09 -8.90 2.28
C THR A 231 -17.70 -8.50 2.73
N TRP A 232 -16.86 -8.12 1.76
CA TRP A 232 -15.58 -7.49 2.05
C TRP A 232 -15.73 -6.18 2.82
N ASP A 233 -16.80 -5.41 2.60
CA ASP A 233 -16.99 -4.14 3.30
C ASP A 233 -17.10 -4.34 4.82
N GLU A 234 -17.84 -5.34 5.28
CA GLU A 234 -17.98 -5.67 6.71
C GLU A 234 -16.63 -6.09 7.34
N PHE A 235 -15.82 -6.86 6.60
CA PHE A 235 -14.48 -7.24 7.06
C PHE A 235 -13.53 -6.02 7.09
N LEU A 236 -13.64 -5.14 6.10
CA LEU A 236 -12.83 -3.93 5.96
C LEU A 236 -13.25 -2.81 6.90
N GLU A 237 -14.42 -2.87 7.54
CA GLU A 237 -14.73 -2.00 8.68
C GLU A 237 -13.85 -2.32 9.89
N VAL A 238 -13.53 -3.60 10.09
CA VAL A 238 -12.65 -4.07 11.17
C VAL A 238 -11.16 -3.91 10.80
N TYR A 239 -10.82 -4.19 9.53
CA TYR A 239 -9.44 -4.14 9.01
C TYR A 239 -9.32 -3.18 7.81
N PRO A 240 -9.48 -1.86 8.02
CA PRO A 240 -9.57 -0.89 6.92
C PRO A 240 -8.29 -0.71 6.12
N HIS A 241 -7.12 -1.03 6.68
CA HIS A 241 -5.83 -0.97 5.99
C HIS A 241 -5.74 -1.95 4.80
N LEU A 242 -6.52 -3.04 4.83
CA LEU A 242 -6.55 -4.05 3.76
C LEU A 242 -7.37 -3.63 2.54
N ARG A 243 -8.10 -2.51 2.60
CA ARG A 243 -9.01 -2.05 1.54
C ARG A 243 -8.31 -1.94 0.20
N GLY A 244 -7.11 -1.36 0.18
CA GLY A 244 -6.33 -1.23 -1.04
C GLY A 244 -6.00 -2.57 -1.70
N LYS A 245 -5.65 -3.60 -0.90
CA LYS A 245 -5.37 -4.95 -1.41
C LYS A 245 -6.61 -5.54 -2.09
N VAL A 246 -7.75 -5.46 -1.41
CA VAL A 246 -9.02 -6.01 -1.88
C VAL A 246 -9.45 -5.33 -3.19
N GLU A 247 -9.44 -4.00 -3.23
CA GLU A 247 -9.83 -3.22 -4.41
C GLU A 247 -8.92 -3.50 -5.61
N ARG A 248 -7.61 -3.64 -5.40
CA ARG A 248 -6.67 -4.00 -6.48
C ARG A 248 -6.87 -5.41 -7.00
N ALA A 249 -7.05 -6.39 -6.12
CA ALA A 249 -7.31 -7.76 -6.54
C ALA A 249 -8.59 -7.85 -7.38
N GLN A 250 -9.65 -7.14 -6.97
CA GLN A 250 -10.90 -7.03 -7.73
C GLN A 250 -10.68 -6.35 -9.09
N LYS A 251 -9.90 -5.26 -9.14
CA LYS A 251 -9.54 -4.56 -10.39
C LYS A 251 -8.77 -5.48 -11.35
N ARG A 252 -7.72 -6.16 -10.88
CA ARG A 252 -6.92 -7.12 -11.69
C ARG A 252 -7.76 -8.27 -12.21
N CYS A 253 -8.66 -8.79 -11.39
CA CYS A 253 -9.65 -9.78 -11.82
C CYS A 253 -10.49 -9.25 -12.99
N ALA A 254 -11.04 -8.04 -12.88
CA ALA A 254 -11.86 -7.44 -13.94
C ALA A 254 -11.07 -7.28 -15.25
N GLU A 255 -9.81 -6.87 -15.17
CA GLU A 255 -8.89 -6.76 -16.33
C GLU A 255 -8.63 -8.12 -16.98
N LEU A 256 -8.35 -9.17 -16.20
CA LEU A 256 -8.13 -10.53 -16.71
C LEU A 256 -9.38 -11.13 -17.38
N VAL A 257 -10.57 -10.89 -16.80
CA VAL A 257 -11.83 -11.35 -17.38
C VAL A 257 -12.09 -10.64 -18.72
N GLN A 258 -11.84 -9.34 -18.82
CA GLN A 258 -11.97 -8.59 -20.07
C GLN A 258 -11.01 -9.08 -21.16
N GLN A 259 -9.76 -9.37 -20.80
CA GLN A 259 -8.77 -9.94 -21.71
C GLN A 259 -9.16 -11.33 -22.23
N ASN A 260 -9.64 -12.22 -21.35
CA ASN A 260 -10.08 -13.54 -21.77
C ASN A 260 -11.29 -13.48 -22.71
N ASN A 261 -12.23 -12.56 -22.46
CA ASN A 261 -13.39 -12.37 -23.34
C ASN A 261 -13.00 -11.80 -24.71
N SER A 262 -12.02 -10.89 -24.76
CA SER A 262 -11.55 -10.33 -26.04
C SER A 262 -10.79 -11.36 -26.88
N ILE A 263 -9.98 -12.22 -26.25
CA ILE A 263 -9.29 -13.34 -26.91
C ILE A 263 -10.30 -14.38 -27.42
N GLY A 264 -11.30 -14.73 -26.61
CA GLY A 264 -12.36 -15.67 -27.01
C GLY A 264 -13.14 -15.18 -28.24
N ASN A 265 -13.46 -13.89 -28.28
CA ASN A 265 -14.13 -13.29 -29.44
C ASN A 265 -13.25 -13.30 -30.70
N LEU A 266 -11.95 -13.00 -30.58
CA LEU A 266 -11.02 -13.05 -31.70
C LEU A 266 -10.82 -14.48 -32.24
N ALA A 267 -10.74 -15.47 -31.34
CA ALA A 267 -10.63 -16.88 -31.74
C ALA A 267 -11.91 -17.38 -32.44
N ALA A 268 -13.08 -16.99 -31.97
CA ALA A 268 -14.35 -17.31 -32.61
C ALA A 268 -14.49 -16.67 -34.01
N MET A 269 -14.04 -15.43 -34.16
CA MET A 269 -14.02 -14.75 -35.47
C MET A 269 -13.03 -15.39 -36.45
N ALA A 270 -11.85 -15.82 -35.97
CA ALA A 270 -10.86 -16.51 -36.80
C ALA A 270 -11.33 -17.89 -37.27
N LEU A 271 -12.04 -18.64 -36.42
CA LEU A 271 -12.67 -19.91 -36.78
C LEU A 271 -13.81 -19.74 -37.79
N ALA A 272 -14.62 -18.70 -37.65
CA ALA A 272 -15.66 -18.37 -38.63
C ALA A 272 -15.07 -18.03 -40.01
N ALA A 273 -13.93 -17.32 -40.05
CA ALA A 273 -13.24 -16.94 -41.29
C ALA A 273 -12.48 -18.09 -41.97
N GLN A 274 -12.28 -19.23 -41.30
CA GLN A 274 -11.66 -20.43 -41.87
C GLN A 274 -12.70 -21.45 -42.38
N GLY A 275 -13.99 -21.21 -42.12
CA GLY A 275 -15.11 -22.05 -42.56
C GLY A 275 -15.84 -21.55 -43.82
N GLU A 276 -15.35 -20.47 -44.46
CA GLU A 276 -15.76 -19.97 -45.78
C GLU A 276 -14.70 -20.30 -46.84
#